data_AF-A0A951U4I0-F1
#
_entry.id   AF-A0A951U4I0-F1
#
_cell.length_a   1.000
_cell.length_b   1.000
_cell.length_c   1.000
_cell.angle_alpha   90.00
_cell.angle_beta   90.00
_cell.angle_gamma   90.00
#
_symmetry.space_group_name_H-M   'P 1'
#
loop_
_entity.id
_entity.type
_entity.pdbx_description
1 polymer ?
#
loop_
_entity_poly.entity_id
_entity_poly.type
_entity_poly.pdbx_seq_one_letter_code
_entity_poly.pdbx_strand_id
1 'polypeptide(L)'
;MKPRQFCRLWLNATEDEEQSRGYRTQCVKLLSRIIGVEENTIERWGSGIDFPGMPAQYENTLSYALTIKRMLEEGGKAQRDIFLEVLKQLEDS
;
A
#
# COMPACT_ATOMS: atom_id res chain seq x y z
N MET A 1 -1.69 6.85 -7.66
CA MET A 1 -1.84 5.41 -7.94
C MET A 1 -3.19 4.93 -7.45
N LYS A 2 -3.90 4.13 -8.25
CA LYS A 2 -5.23 3.60 -7.88
C LYS A 2 -5.13 2.44 -6.88
N PRO A 3 -6.14 2.25 -6.01
CA PRO A 3 -6.07 1.30 -4.90
C PRO A 3 -6.01 -0.16 -5.36
N ARG A 4 -6.77 -0.56 -6.39
CA ARG A 4 -6.66 -1.89 -7.01
C ARG A 4 -5.23 -2.20 -7.46
N GLN A 5 -4.66 -1.29 -8.26
CA GLN A 5 -3.30 -1.42 -8.77
C GLN A 5 -2.28 -1.53 -7.63
N PHE A 6 -2.44 -0.71 -6.59
CA PHE A 6 -1.59 -0.76 -5.40
C PHE A 6 -1.68 -2.13 -4.72
N CYS A 7 -2.89 -2.62 -4.40
CA CYS A 7 -3.07 -3.93 -3.80
C CYS A 7 -2.42 -5.05 -4.62
N ARG A 8 -2.65 -5.05 -5.93
CA ARG A 8 -2.13 -6.07 -6.84
C ARG A 8 -0.61 -6.14 -6.79
N LEU A 9 0.04 -4.98 -6.92
CA LEU A 9 1.50 -4.88 -6.89
C LEU A 9 2.06 -5.16 -5.49
N TRP A 10 1.36 -4.75 -4.43
CA TRP A 10 1.83 -4.96 -3.06
C TRP A 10 1.74 -6.41 -2.63
N LEU A 11 0.63 -7.08 -2.95
CA LEU A 11 0.38 -8.47 -2.61
C LEU A 11 1.01 -9.45 -3.63
N ASN A 12 1.66 -8.92 -4.66
CA ASN A 12 2.21 -9.69 -5.79
C ASN A 12 1.17 -10.64 -6.41
N ALA A 13 -0.06 -10.16 -6.54
CA ALA A 13 -1.19 -10.93 -7.02
C ALA A 13 -1.36 -10.82 -8.55
N THR A 14 -1.81 -11.90 -9.15
CA THR A 14 -2.30 -11.97 -10.53
C THR A 14 -3.75 -11.48 -10.63
N GLU A 15 -4.25 -11.25 -11.84
CA GLU A 15 -5.64 -10.82 -12.06
C GLU A 15 -6.66 -11.89 -11.63
N ASP A 16 -6.32 -13.17 -11.74
CA ASP A 16 -7.18 -14.27 -11.27
C ASP A 16 -7.26 -14.30 -9.74
N GLU A 17 -6.15 -14.03 -9.06
CA GLU A 17 -6.10 -13.95 -7.59
C GLU A 17 -6.90 -12.76 -7.04
N GLU A 18 -7.11 -11.71 -7.82
CA GLU A 18 -8.00 -10.60 -7.44
C GLU A 18 -9.46 -11.05 -7.24
N GLN A 19 -9.88 -12.16 -7.88
CA GLN A 19 -11.21 -12.76 -7.72
C GLN A 19 -11.29 -13.75 -6.56
N SER A 20 -10.17 -14.07 -5.92
CA SER A 20 -10.12 -15.06 -4.86
C SER A 20 -10.85 -14.59 -3.60
N ARG A 21 -11.46 -15.54 -2.89
CA ARG A 21 -12.12 -15.26 -1.62
C ARG A 21 -11.10 -14.70 -0.62
N GLY A 22 -11.38 -13.51 -0.10
CA GLY A 22 -10.55 -12.85 0.90
C GLY A 22 -9.52 -11.87 0.32
N TYR A 23 -9.35 -11.78 -1.00
CA TYR A 23 -8.48 -10.78 -1.61
C TYR A 23 -8.90 -9.35 -1.23
N ARG A 24 -10.20 -9.04 -1.32
CA ARG A 24 -10.73 -7.75 -0.86
C ARG A 24 -10.40 -7.49 0.62
N THR A 25 -10.57 -8.48 1.48
CA THR A 25 -10.26 -8.33 2.92
C THR A 25 -8.79 -8.02 3.15
N GLN A 26 -7.88 -8.62 2.37
CA GLN A 26 -6.46 -8.28 2.41
C GLN A 26 -6.21 -6.84 1.94
N CYS A 27 -6.86 -6.41 0.86
CA CYS A 27 -6.81 -5.02 0.42
C CYS A 27 -7.27 -4.03 1.49
N VAL A 28 -8.41 -4.30 2.14
CA VAL A 28 -8.97 -3.42 3.17
C VAL A 28 -7.99 -3.24 4.34
N LYS A 29 -7.42 -4.35 4.84
CA LYS A 29 -6.40 -4.32 5.90
C LYS A 29 -5.14 -3.59 5.48
N LEU A 30 -4.66 -3.84 4.26
CA LEU A 30 -3.47 -3.21 3.72
C LEU A 30 -3.66 -1.69 3.56
N LEU A 31 -4.75 -1.26 2.94
CA LEU A 31 -5.05 0.15 2.73
C LEU A 31 -5.23 0.88 4.06
N SER A 32 -5.95 0.28 5.02
CA SER A 32 -6.10 0.81 6.38
C SER A 32 -4.74 1.11 7.02
N ARG A 33 -3.82 0.13 6.99
CA ARG A 33 -2.48 0.25 7.56
C ARG A 33 -1.62 1.31 6.86
N ILE A 34 -1.64 1.36 5.53
CA ILE A 34 -0.77 2.26 4.75
C ILE A 34 -1.28 3.70 4.78
N ILE A 35 -2.60 3.88 4.73
CA ILE A 35 -3.23 5.20 4.72
C ILE A 35 -3.39 5.75 6.15
N GLY A 36 -3.51 4.88 7.15
CA GLY A 36 -3.73 5.26 8.54
C GLY A 36 -5.19 5.61 8.85
N VAL A 37 -6.15 4.90 8.25
CA VAL A 37 -7.59 5.09 8.50
C VAL A 37 -8.26 3.75 8.81
N GLU A 38 -9.36 3.78 9.56
CA GLU A 38 -10.09 2.57 9.97
C GLU A 38 -10.55 1.70 8.77
N GLU A 39 -10.55 0.37 8.95
CA GLU A 39 -11.00 -0.58 7.91
C GLU A 39 -12.45 -0.29 7.46
N ASN A 40 -13.32 0.10 8.38
CA ASN A 40 -14.71 0.50 8.08
C ASN A 40 -14.76 1.71 7.13
N THR A 41 -13.80 2.61 7.19
CA THR A 41 -13.69 3.75 6.26
C THR A 41 -13.35 3.24 4.86
N ILE A 42 -12.39 2.31 4.75
CA ILE A 42 -12.01 1.69 3.48
C ILE A 42 -13.19 0.93 2.86
N GLU A 43 -13.91 0.16 3.67
CA GLU A 43 -15.10 -0.61 3.22
C GLU A 43 -16.17 0.31 2.60
N ARG A 44 -16.35 1.52 3.14
CA ARG A 44 -17.29 2.53 2.64
C ARG A 44 -16.88 3.18 1.31
N TRP A 45 -15.64 2.99 0.84
CA TRP A 45 -15.21 3.48 -0.47
C TRP A 45 -15.77 2.68 -1.64
N GLY A 46 -16.57 1.65 -1.37
CA GLY A 46 -17.35 0.95 -2.38
C GLY A 46 -17.13 -0.56 -2.35
N SER A 47 -18.09 -1.27 -2.94
CA SER A 47 -18.01 -2.70 -3.16
C SER A 47 -16.96 -3.05 -4.23
N GLY A 48 -16.37 -4.24 -4.14
CA GLY A 48 -15.41 -4.74 -5.13
C GLY A 48 -13.95 -4.50 -4.74
N ILE A 49 -13.06 -4.28 -5.71
CA ILE A 49 -11.62 -4.09 -5.46
C ILE A 49 -11.09 -2.76 -6.00
N ASP A 50 -11.95 -1.96 -6.63
CA ASP A 50 -11.59 -0.68 -7.24
C ASP A 50 -11.68 0.51 -6.28
N PHE A 51 -12.40 0.37 -5.16
CA PHE A 51 -12.59 1.39 -4.11
C PHE A 51 -12.85 2.82 -4.66
N PRO A 52 -13.90 3.02 -5.48
CA PRO A 52 -14.14 4.28 -6.20
C PRO A 52 -14.32 5.53 -5.31
N GLY A 53 -14.71 5.34 -4.05
CA GLY A 53 -14.90 6.41 -3.07
C GLY A 53 -13.62 6.85 -2.35
N MET A 54 -12.45 6.28 -2.68
CA MET A 54 -11.19 6.68 -2.07
C MET A 54 -10.84 8.14 -2.45
N PRO A 55 -10.59 9.03 -1.47
CA PRO A 55 -10.14 10.39 -1.75
C PRO A 55 -8.81 10.44 -2.52
N ALA A 56 -8.73 11.32 -3.52
CA ALA A 56 -7.57 11.44 -4.41
C ALA A 56 -6.25 11.75 -3.67
N GLN A 57 -6.31 12.42 -2.51
CA GLN A 57 -5.14 12.73 -1.69
C GLN A 57 -4.34 11.48 -1.27
N TYR A 58 -5.01 10.33 -1.13
CA TYR A 58 -4.34 9.08 -0.75
C TYR A 58 -3.60 8.40 -1.90
N GLU A 59 -3.85 8.80 -3.15
CA GLU A 59 -3.17 8.23 -4.30
C GLU A 59 -1.65 8.45 -4.28
N ASN A 60 -1.21 9.58 -3.70
CA ASN A 60 0.21 9.89 -3.53
C ASN A 60 0.82 9.02 -2.43
N THR A 61 0.13 8.86 -1.29
CA THR A 61 0.56 7.96 -0.20
C THR A 61 0.79 6.54 -0.69
N LEU A 62 -0.15 5.99 -1.48
CA LEU A 62 0.00 4.65 -2.08
C LEU A 62 1.21 4.57 -3.02
N SER A 63 1.45 5.62 -3.79
CA SER A 63 2.59 5.69 -4.72
C SER A 63 3.91 5.71 -3.95
N TYR A 64 4.02 6.54 -2.91
CA TYR A 64 5.22 6.61 -2.06
C TYR A 64 5.48 5.28 -1.35
N ALA A 65 4.45 4.67 -0.77
CA ALA A 65 4.58 3.38 -0.10
C ALA A 65 5.12 2.31 -1.05
N LEU A 66 4.58 2.20 -2.27
CA LEU A 66 5.06 1.21 -3.23
C LEU A 66 6.49 1.48 -3.69
N THR A 67 6.86 2.75 -3.91
CA THR A 67 8.23 3.12 -4.27
C THR A 67 9.21 2.74 -3.17
N ILE A 68 8.89 3.02 -1.90
CA ILE A 68 9.72 2.63 -0.75
C ILE A 68 9.89 1.10 -0.71
N LYS A 69 8.79 0.35 -0.85
CA LYS A 69 8.83 -1.11 -0.89
C LYS A 69 9.79 -1.61 -1.97
N ARG A 70 9.66 -1.12 -3.21
CA ARG A 70 10.52 -1.51 -4.33
C ARG A 70 11.98 -1.15 -4.11
N MET A 71 12.27 0.05 -3.60
CA MET A 71 13.64 0.45 -3.28
C MET A 71 14.29 -0.48 -2.25
N LEU A 72 13.52 -1.03 -1.32
CA LEU A 72 14.03 -1.97 -0.31
C LEU A 72 14.16 -3.42 -0.83
N GLU A 73 13.24 -3.85 -1.69
CA GLU A 73 13.23 -5.19 -2.30
C GLU A 73 14.28 -5.35 -3.40
N GLU A 74 14.34 -4.39 -4.33
CA GLU A 74 15.26 -4.37 -5.47
C GLU A 74 16.62 -3.76 -5.12
N GLY A 75 16.67 -2.94 -4.06
CA GLY A 75 17.88 -2.31 -3.59
C GLY A 75 18.90 -3.32 -3.05
N GLY A 76 20.17 -3.06 -3.36
CA GLY A 76 21.28 -3.71 -2.70
C GLY A 76 21.45 -3.22 -1.26
N LYS A 77 22.49 -3.72 -0.58
CA LYS A 77 22.81 -3.35 0.80
C LYS A 77 22.86 -1.82 1.00
N ALA A 78 23.46 -1.09 0.07
CA ALA A 78 23.62 0.36 0.16
C ALA A 78 22.28 1.13 0.24
N GLN A 79 21.27 0.74 -0.55
CA GLN A 79 19.96 1.39 -0.50
C GLN A 79 19.25 1.14 0.84
N ARG A 80 19.39 -0.06 1.39
CA ARG A 80 18.82 -0.40 2.72
C ARG A 80 19.50 0.40 3.82
N ASP A 81 20.82 0.54 3.77
CA ASP A 81 21.60 1.32 4.73
C ASP A 81 21.17 2.80 4.71
N ILE A 82 20.94 3.39 3.52
CA ILE A 82 20.40 4.75 3.39
C ILE A 82 19.03 4.88 4.08
N PHE A 83 18.12 3.92 3.86
CA PHE A 83 16.80 3.95 4.48
C PHE A 83 16.88 3.85 6.00
N LEU A 84 17.73 2.99 6.54
CA LEU A 84 17.93 2.84 7.98
C LEU A 84 18.47 4.12 8.62
N GLU A 85 19.41 4.80 7.95
CA GLU A 85 19.95 6.07 8.44
C GLU A 85 18.88 7.18 8.46
N VAL A 86 18.04 7.26 7.44
CA VAL A 86 16.92 8.21 7.42
C VAL A 86 15.93 7.93 8.55
N LEU A 87 15.57 6.67 8.79
CA LEU A 87 14.67 6.30 9.87
C LEU A 87 15.23 6.70 11.24
N LYS A 88 16.52 6.46 11.47
CA LYS A 88 17.20 6.84 12.71
C LYS A 88 17.11 8.35 12.96
N GLN A 89 17.34 9.18 11.94
CA GLN A 89 17.24 10.64 12.07
C GLN A 89 15.83 11.11 12.45
N LEU A 90 14.79 10.40 11.98
CA LEU A 90 13.39 10.72 12.31
C LEU A 90 13.01 10.29 13.73
N GLU A 91 13.62 9.24 14.28
CA GLU A 91 13.41 8.82 15.67
C GLU A 91 14.11 9.76 16.68
N ASP A 92 15.20 10.40 16.26
CA ASP A 92 15.96 11.35 17.06
C ASP A 92 15.41 12.80 17.00
N SER A 93 14.35 13.06 16.20
CA SER A 93 13.72 14.38 15.98
C SER A 93 12.41 14.56 16.74
#